data_AF-A0AAW6TX31-F1
#
_entry.id   AF-A0AAW6TX31-F1
#
_cell.length_a   1.000
_cell.length_b   1.000
_cell.length_c   1.000
_cell.angle_alpha   90.00
_cell.angle_beta   90.00
_cell.angle_gamma   90.00
#
_symmetry.space_group_name_H-M   'P 1'
#
loop_
_entity.id
_entity.type
_entity.pdbx_description
1 polymer ?
#
loop_
_entity_poly.entity_id
_entity_poly.type
_entity_poly.pdbx_seq_one_letter_code
_entity_poly.pdbx_strand_id
1 'polypeptide(L)' 'MAEQDQPQKHGELWNREELILAFDLYCRIPFRRTKANNPEVIALADLLKRSPASVARKLGNFGSFDPELKTRAVRGLAHT' A
#
# COMPACT_ATOMS: atom_id res chain seq x y z
N MET A 1 -18.10 21.45 -9.51
CA MET A 1 -17.63 20.52 -10.56
C MET A 1 -16.11 20.46 -10.49
N ALA A 2 -15.57 19.37 -9.97
CA ALA A 2 -14.17 19.00 -10.15
C ALA A 2 -14.14 17.48 -10.24
N GLU A 3 -14.62 16.99 -11.38
CA GLU A 3 -14.53 15.60 -11.79
C GLU A 3 -13.08 15.38 -12.23
N GLN A 4 -12.21 15.07 -11.27
CA GLN A 4 -10.83 14.69 -11.54
C GLN A 4 -10.82 13.17 -11.79
N ASP A 5 -11.39 12.75 -12.92
CA ASP A 5 -11.17 11.39 -13.46
C ASP A 5 -9.75 11.36 -14.05
N GLN A 6 -8.76 11.21 -13.17
CA GLN A 6 -7.38 11.00 -13.58
C GLN A 6 -7.19 9.49 -13.77
N PRO A 7 -6.68 9.01 -14.92
CA PRO A 7 -6.57 7.59 -15.21
C PRO A 7 -5.80 6.88 -14.09
N GLN A 8 -6.50 5.97 -13.41
CA GLN A 8 -5.93 5.15 -12.36
C GLN A 8 -4.84 4.29 -12.99
N LYS A 9 -3.62 4.37 -12.47
CA LYS A 9 -2.46 3.59 -12.94
C LYS A 9 -2.63 2.10 -12.64
N HIS A 10 -3.46 1.40 -13.43
CA HIS A 10 -3.69 -0.03 -13.30
C HIS A 10 -2.60 -0.81 -14.05
N GLY A 11 -1.80 -1.58 -13.32
CA GLY A 11 -0.77 -2.46 -13.90
C GLY A 11 0.58 -1.80 -14.23
N GLU A 12 0.76 -0.52 -13.91
CA GLU A 12 2.07 0.13 -14.03
C GLU A 12 3.05 -0.32 -12.95
N LEU A 13 4.33 -0.41 -13.33
CA LEU A 13 5.44 -0.70 -12.42
C LEU A 13 5.55 0.39 -11.34
N TRP A 14 5.96 -0.02 -10.13
CA TRP A 14 6.20 0.90 -9.03
C TRP A 14 7.55 1.60 -9.20
N ASN A 15 7.55 2.93 -9.24
CA ASN A 15 8.76 3.73 -9.23
C ASN A 15 9.38 3.77 -7.83
N ARG A 16 10.68 4.05 -7.77
CA ARG A 16 11.44 4.14 -6.51
C ARG A 16 10.84 5.17 -5.54
N GLU A 17 10.41 6.31 -6.05
CA GLU A 17 9.79 7.38 -5.25
C GLU A 17 8.45 6.94 -4.64
N GLU A 18 7.61 6.26 -5.42
CA GLU A 18 6.34 5.69 -4.94
C GLU A 18 6.58 4.64 -3.86
N LEU A 19 7.62 3.81 -4.03
CA LEU A 19 8.01 2.81 -3.04
C LEU A 19 8.50 3.44 -1.74
N ILE A 20 9.29 4.51 -1.82
CA ILE A 20 9.78 5.24 -0.64
C ILE A 20 8.60 5.83 0.14
N LEU A 21 7.65 6.47 -0.55
CA LEU A 21 6.47 7.04 0.11
C LEU A 21 5.58 5.96 0.73
N ALA A 22 5.36 4.84 0.02
CA ALA A 22 4.61 3.72 0.58
C ALA A 22 5.32 3.08 1.78
N PHE A 23 6.65 3.00 1.75
CA PHE A 23 7.44 2.48 2.86
C PHE A 23 7.47 3.44 4.07
N ASP A 24 7.59 4.75 3.84
CA ASP A 24 7.46 5.76 4.90
C ASP A 24 6.09 5.66 5.59
N LEU A 25 5.00 5.55 4.83
CA LEU A 25 3.68 5.34 5.39
C LEU A 25 3.61 4.03 6.20
N TYR A 26 4.17 2.94 5.66
CA TYR A 26 4.26 1.66 6.36
C TYR A 26 4.96 1.79 7.73
N CYS A 27 6.03 2.56 7.82
CA CYS A 27 6.74 2.80 9.09
C CYS A 27 5.96 3.69 10.07
N ARG A 28 5.13 4.62 9.56
CA ARG A 28 4.34 5.53 10.41
C ARG A 28 3.11 4.87 11.03
N ILE A 29 2.49 3.94 10.32
CA ILE A 29 1.22 3.32 10.75
C ILE A 29 1.42 1.86 11.17
N PRO A 30 0.74 1.37 12.22
CA PRO A 30 0.81 -0.04 12.56
C PRO A 30 0.19 -0.88 11.44
N PHE A 31 0.74 -2.09 11.20
CA PHE A 31 0.28 -3.00 10.13
C PHE A 31 -1.23 -3.30 10.13
N ARG A 32 -1.91 -3.24 11.28
CA ARG A 32 -3.38 -3.39 11.33
C ARG A 32 -4.14 -2.30 10.58
N ARG A 33 -3.50 -1.15 10.36
CA ARG A 33 -4.04 0.04 9.70
C ARG A 33 -3.59 0.20 8.24
N THR A 34 -2.80 -0.71 7.67
CA THR A 34 -2.45 -0.67 6.22
C THR A 34 -3.59 -1.14 5.30
N LYS A 35 -4.84 -1.12 5.78
CA LYS A 35 -6.03 -1.47 4.98
C LYS A 35 -6.38 -0.35 4.02
N ALA A 36 -7.00 -0.71 2.89
CA ALA A 36 -7.47 0.26 1.88
C ALA A 36 -8.49 1.27 2.41
N ASN A 37 -9.12 1.01 3.56
CA ASN A 37 -10.07 1.91 4.21
C ASN A 37 -9.41 2.92 5.17
N ASN A 38 -8.08 2.89 5.33
CA ASN A 38 -7.40 3.88 6.17
C ASN A 38 -7.28 5.20 5.41
N PRO A 39 -7.71 6.35 5.98
CA PRO A 39 -7.55 7.66 5.37
C PRO A 39 -6.12 7.97 4.91
N GLU A 40 -5.09 7.52 5.63
CA GLU A 40 -3.70 7.76 5.20
C GLU A 40 -3.31 6.96 3.95
N VAL A 41 -3.84 5.74 3.80
CA VAL A 41 -3.65 4.92 2.59
C VAL A 41 -4.39 5.53 1.41
N ILE A 42 -5.60 6.05 1.64
CA ILE A 42 -6.40 6.74 0.62
C ILE A 42 -5.70 8.04 0.17
N ALA A 43 -5.18 8.82 1.11
CA ALA A 43 -4.46 10.05 0.82
C ALA A 43 -3.18 9.77 0.01
N LEU A 44 -2.42 8.73 0.38
CA LEU A 44 -1.25 8.31 -0.39
C LEU A 44 -1.65 7.80 -1.78
N ALA A 45 -2.74 7.05 -1.88
CA ALA A 45 -3.23 6.52 -3.15
C ALA A 45 -3.63 7.65 -4.12
N ASP A 46 -4.31 8.68 -3.63
CA ASP A 46 -4.65 9.88 -4.40
C ASP A 46 -3.39 10.63 -4.88
N LEU A 47 -2.41 10.79 -3.98
CA LEU A 47 -1.12 11.41 -4.30
C LEU A 47 -0.36 10.64 -5.40
N LEU A 48 -0.37 9.32 -5.33
CA LEU A 48 0.30 8.43 -6.29
C LEU A 48 -0.54 8.13 -7.54
N LYS A 49 -1.77 8.64 -7.62
CA LYS A 49 -2.74 8.31 -8.71
C LYS A 49 -2.93 6.81 -8.90
N ARG A 50 -2.92 6.07 -7.79
CA ARG A 50 -3.11 4.62 -7.71
C ARG A 50 -4.38 4.33 -6.91
N SER A 51 -4.92 3.11 -7.06
CA SER A 51 -6.05 2.72 -6.23
C SER A 51 -5.59 2.44 -4.79
N PRO A 52 -6.43 2.76 -3.78
CA PRO A 52 -6.11 2.45 -2.38
C PRO A 52 -5.96 0.95 -2.13
N ALA A 53 -6.63 0.11 -2.93
CA ALA A 53 -6.44 -1.35 -2.89
C ALA A 53 -5.03 -1.77 -3.34
N SER A 54 -4.48 -1.13 -4.38
CA SER A 54 -3.12 -1.38 -4.86
C SER A 54 -2.07 -0.97 -3.82
N VAL A 55 -2.26 0.19 -3.17
CA VAL A 55 -1.38 0.66 -2.10
C VAL A 55 -1.47 -0.28 -0.90
N ALA A 56 -2.66 -0.64 -0.43
CA ALA A 56 -2.86 -1.57 0.67
C ALA A 56 -2.21 -2.94 0.40
N ARG A 57 -2.33 -3.46 -0.83
CA ARG A 57 -1.67 -4.70 -1.24
C ARG A 57 -0.14 -4.57 -1.20
N LYS A 58 0.40 -3.43 -1.64
CA LYS A 58 1.84 -3.16 -1.59
C LYS A 58 2.36 -3.09 -0.14
N LEU A 59 1.62 -2.41 0.73
CA LEU A 59 1.89 -2.35 2.17
C LEU A 59 1.83 -3.75 2.83
N GLY A 60 0.88 -4.59 2.41
CA GLY A 60 0.81 -6.00 2.81
C GLY A 60 2.04 -6.80 2.40
N ASN A 61 2.56 -6.56 1.19
CA ASN A 61 3.81 -7.17 0.74
C ASN A 61 5.01 -6.72 1.59
N PHE A 62 5.09 -5.45 2.01
CA PHE A 62 6.14 -5.01 2.94
C PHE A 62 6.09 -5.76 4.27
N GLY A 63 4.90 -6.01 4.80
CA GLY A 63 4.73 -6.81 6.02
C GLY A 63 5.23 -8.24 5.91
N SER A 64 5.40 -8.78 4.69
CA SER A 64 5.98 -10.12 4.48
C SER A 64 7.51 -10.15 4.69
N PHE A 65 8.17 -8.99 4.61
CA PHE A 65 9.60 -8.83 4.89
C PHE A 65 9.89 -8.50 6.36
N ASP A 66 8.87 -8.12 7.13
CA ASP A 66 9.01 -7.69 8.50
C ASP A 66 9.17 -8.90 9.45
N PRO A 67 10.31 -9.02 10.17
CA PRO A 67 10.59 -10.17 11.02
C PRO A 67 9.65 -10.26 12.25
N GLU A 68 9.11 -9.13 12.71
CA GLU A 68 8.13 -9.11 13.82
C GLU A 68 6.78 -9.67 13.36
N LEU A 69 6.31 -9.31 12.16
CA LEU A 69 5.10 -9.87 11.57
C LEU A 69 5.28 -11.33 11.15
N LYS A 70 6.47 -11.71 10.70
CA LYS A 70 6.82 -13.10 10.36
C LYS A 70 6.82 -14.01 11.59
N THR A 71 7.34 -13.54 12.72
CA THR A 71 7.26 -14.21 14.03
C THR A 71 5.81 -14.40 14.49
N ARG A 72 4.92 -13.48 14.12
CA ARG A 72 3.48 -13.55 14.40
C ARG A 72 2.68 -14.50 13.50
N ALA A 73 3.35 -15.31 12.67
CA ALA A 73 2.74 -16.24 11.71
C ALA A 73 1.82 -15.58 10.67
N VAL A 74 2.09 -14.31 10.29
CA VAL A 74 1.46 -13.70 9.12
C VAL A 74 2.12 -14.29 7.87
N ARG A 75 1.59 -15.42 7.38
CA ARG A 75 1.96 -15.95 6.06
C ARG A 75 1.35 -15.03 4.99
N GLY A 76 2.19 -14.55 4.07
CA GLY A 76 1.72 -13.90 2.85
C GLY A 76 0.79 -14.82 2.06
N LEU A 77 0.03 -14.25 1.11
CA LEU A 77 -0.88 -14.99 0.25
C LEU A 77 -0.14 -16.14 -0.44
N ALA A 78 -0.48 -17.38 -0.08
CA ALA A 78 0.00 -18.57 -0.75
C ALA A 78 -0.66 -18.66 -2.14
N HIS A 79 0.16 -18.69 -3.18
CA HIS A 79 -0.31 -19.00 -4.54
C HIS A 79 -0.43 -20.52 -4.64
N THR A 80 -1.64 -21.03 -4.88
CA THR A 80 -1.87 -22.43 -5.29
C THR A 80 -2.19 -22.43 -6.77
#